data_AF-A0A3N5KSY9-F1
#
_entry.id   AF-A0A3N5KSY9-F1
#
_cell.length_a   1.000
_cell.length_b   1.000
_cell.length_c   1.000
_cell.angle_alpha   90.00
_cell.angle_beta   90.00
_cell.angle_gamma   90.00
#
_symmetry.space_group_name_H-M   'P 1'
#
loop_
_entity.id
_entity.type
_entity.pdbx_description
1 polymer ?
#
loop_
_entity_poly.entity_id
_entity_poly.type
_entity_poly.pdbx_seq_one_letter_code
_entity_poly.pdbx_strand_id
1 'polypeptide(L)'
;MTTSAHEVHQALLLRAVRTLVEGARSRRANLPQHSSERAFYLGVDAAAQELLHPELGMSRAPSWLELQLPAFREGYLRTADMLAMAKTRVQPPLRLGLPEFTGAVSA
;
A
#
# COMPACT_ATOMS: atom_id res chain seq x y z
N MET A 1 -14.91 -6.24 -24.00
CA MET A 1 -13.55 -5.91 -23.56
C MET A 1 -13.42 -6.40 -22.12
N THR A 2 -12.72 -7.50 -21.89
CA THR A 2 -12.52 -8.08 -20.55
C THR A 2 -11.22 -7.52 -19.98
N THR A 3 -11.32 -6.53 -19.09
CA THR A 3 -10.20 -6.04 -18.27
C THR A 3 -9.57 -7.23 -17.56
N SER A 4 -8.27 -7.43 -17.71
CA SER A 4 -7.62 -8.60 -17.11
C SER A 4 -7.66 -8.48 -15.58
N ALA A 5 -7.75 -9.60 -14.87
CA ALA A 5 -7.76 -9.61 -13.40
C ALA A 5 -6.53 -8.87 -12.81
N HIS A 6 -5.43 -8.84 -13.56
CA HIS A 6 -4.22 -8.10 -13.23
C HIS A 6 -4.42 -6.58 -13.25
N GLU A 7 -5.08 -6.03 -14.28
CA GLU A 7 -5.37 -4.60 -14.40
C GLU A 7 -6.31 -4.12 -13.28
N VAL A 8 -7.32 -4.93 -12.93
CA VAL A 8 -8.26 -4.62 -11.83
C VAL A 8 -7.52 -4.62 -10.49
N HIS A 9 -6.67 -5.62 -10.25
CA HIS A 9 -5.86 -5.71 -9.04
C HIS A 9 -4.89 -4.53 -8.92
N GLN A 10 -4.23 -4.16 -10.01
CA GLN A 10 -3.32 -3.02 -10.05
C GLN A 10 -4.05 -1.69 -9.76
N ALA A 11 -5.23 -1.46 -10.34
CA ALA A 11 -6.02 -0.26 -10.08
C ALA A 11 -6.46 -0.15 -8.62
N LEU A 12 -6.86 -1.27 -8.00
CA LEU A 12 -7.22 -1.32 -6.58
C LEU A 12 -6.02 -1.04 -5.67
N LEU A 13 -4.86 -1.61 -5.98
CA LEU A 13 -3.62 -1.35 -5.25
C LEU A 13 -3.25 0.14 -5.32
N LEU A 14 -3.27 0.74 -6.52
CA LEU A 14 -2.95 2.16 -6.69
C LEU A 14 -3.92 3.06 -5.92
N ARG A 15 -5.22 2.72 -5.90
CA ARG A 15 -6.20 3.46 -5.10
C ARG A 15 -5.90 3.36 -3.61
N ALA A 16 -5.61 2.16 -3.10
CA ALA A 16 -5.28 1.97 -1.69
C ALA A 16 -4.01 2.75 -1.29
N VAL A 17 -3.00 2.79 -2.15
CA VAL A 17 -1.75 3.53 -1.93
C VAL A 17 -2.00 5.03 -1.88
N ARG A 18 -2.86 5.57 -2.76
CA ARG A 18 -3.26 6.98 -2.71
C ARG A 18 -3.98 7.33 -1.40
N THR A 19 -4.89 6.47 -0.94
CA THR A 19 -5.55 6.66 0.36
C THR A 19 -4.56 6.59 1.54
N LEU A 20 -3.54 5.73 1.45
CA LEU A 20 -2.47 5.66 2.46
C LEU A 20 -1.67 6.98 2.52
N VAL A 21 -1.31 7.54 1.38
CA VAL A 21 -0.65 8.86 1.27
C VAL A 21 -1.50 9.95 1.92
N GLU A 22 -2.78 10.03 1.55
CA GLU A 22 -3.71 11.01 2.10
C GLU A 22 -3.85 10.87 3.63
N GLY A 23 -3.97 9.63 4.12
CA GLY A 23 -4.02 9.31 5.54
C GLY A 23 -2.76 9.73 6.29
N ALA A 24 -1.57 9.45 5.75
CA ALA A 24 -0.30 9.86 6.34
C ALA A 24 -0.15 11.39 6.40
N ARG A 25 -0.55 12.09 5.34
CA ARG A 25 -0.55 13.56 5.28
C ARG A 25 -1.51 14.17 6.29
N SER A 26 -2.72 13.65 6.38
CA SER A 26 -3.74 14.10 7.35
C SER A 26 -3.25 13.93 8.80
N ARG A 27 -2.69 12.76 9.13
CA ARG A 27 -2.13 12.51 10.48
C ARG A 27 -0.98 13.46 10.80
N ARG A 28 -0.06 13.69 9.85
CA ARG A 28 1.03 14.66 10.02
C ARG A 28 0.55 16.08 10.26
N ALA A 29 -0.50 16.52 9.59
CA ALA A 29 -0.98 17.90 9.68
C ALA A 29 -1.34 18.30 11.13
N ASN A 30 -1.75 17.32 11.94
CA ASN A 30 -2.16 17.50 13.32
C ASN A 30 -1.04 17.27 14.35
N LEU A 31 0.19 16.99 13.91
CA LEU A 31 1.32 16.64 14.79
C LEU A 31 2.36 17.77 14.87
N PRO A 32 2.95 18.02 16.06
CA PRO A 32 4.05 18.96 16.23
C PRO A 32 5.24 18.65 15.32
N GLN A 33 5.96 19.68 14.87
CA GLN A 33 7.07 19.53 13.91
C GLN A 33 8.19 18.61 14.39
N HIS A 34 8.46 18.59 15.69
CA HIS A 34 9.51 17.79 16.31
C HIS A 34 9.04 16.42 16.81
N SER A 35 7.79 16.03 16.56
CA SER A 35 7.27 14.73 16.98
C SER A 35 7.90 13.60 16.17
N SER A 36 8.36 12.55 16.87
CA SER A 36 8.79 11.30 16.23
C SER A 36 7.67 10.65 15.42
N GLU A 37 6.41 10.80 15.87
CA GLU A 37 5.24 10.29 15.14
C GLU A 37 5.04 11.02 13.81
N ARG A 38 5.35 12.32 13.76
CA ARG A 38 5.32 13.08 12.50
C ARG A 38 6.39 12.57 11.53
N ALA A 39 7.59 12.27 12.04
CA ALA A 39 8.67 11.67 11.25
C ALA A 39 8.30 10.26 10.76
N PHE A 40 7.61 9.47 11.57
CA PHE A 40 7.07 8.17 11.17
C PHE A 40 6.14 8.28 9.96
N TYR A 41 5.11 9.13 10.03
CA TYR A 41 4.18 9.31 8.91
C TYR A 41 4.83 9.98 7.68
N LEU A 42 5.93 10.72 7.85
CA LEU A 42 6.77 11.18 6.73
C LEU A 42 7.40 9.99 6.00
N GLY A 43 7.91 9.00 6.74
CA GLY A 43 8.43 7.76 6.17
C GLY A 43 7.35 6.95 5.44
N VAL A 44 6.15 6.85 6.01
CA VAL A 44 4.99 6.19 5.38
C VAL A 44 4.64 6.85 4.03
N ASP A 45 4.53 8.17 3.99
CA ASP A 45 4.27 8.93 2.75
C ASP A 45 5.40 8.67 1.74
N ALA A 46 6.66 8.78 2.15
CA ALA A 46 7.80 8.58 1.26
C ALA A 46 7.87 7.18 0.62
N ALA A 47 7.51 6.12 1.36
CA ALA A 47 7.44 4.76 0.83
C ALA A 47 6.26 4.57 -0.12
N ALA A 48 5.09 5.11 0.24
CA ALA A 48 3.90 5.04 -0.61
C ALA A 48 4.07 5.83 -1.92
N GLN A 49 4.71 7.00 -1.85
CA GLN A 49 5.06 7.79 -3.04
C GLN A 49 6.02 7.05 -3.97
N GLU A 50 7.01 6.34 -3.44
CA GLU A 50 7.95 5.58 -4.28
C GLU A 50 7.25 4.48 -5.09
N LEU A 51 6.17 3.89 -4.57
CA LEU A 51 5.36 2.94 -5.33
C LEU A 51 4.57 3.62 -6.45
N LEU A 52 4.09 4.85 -6.24
CA LEU A 52 3.37 5.64 -7.25
C LEU A 52 4.31 6.27 -8.29
N HIS A 53 5.53 6.58 -7.86
CA HIS A 53 6.55 7.33 -8.57
C HIS A 53 7.91 6.64 -8.40
N PRO A 54 8.17 5.52 -9.10
CA PRO A 54 9.39 4.74 -8.97
C PRO A 54 10.68 5.54 -9.22
N GLU A 55 10.59 6.61 -10.01
CA GLU A 55 11.67 7.57 -10.26
C GLU A 55 12.22 8.23 -8.98
N LEU A 56 11.40 8.34 -7.93
CA LEU A 56 11.82 8.86 -6.62
C LEU A 56 12.80 7.91 -5.93
N GLY A 57 12.61 6.60 -6.11
CA GLY A 57 13.51 5.56 -5.60
C GLY A 57 14.85 5.58 -6.34
N MET A 58 14.81 5.69 -7.66
CA MET A 58 16.01 5.70 -8.52
C MET A 58 16.91 6.92 -8.28
N SER A 59 16.33 8.03 -7.84
CA SER A 59 17.06 9.29 -7.60
C SER A 59 17.75 9.35 -6.23
N ARG A 60 17.54 8.34 -5.36
CA ARG A 60 18.07 8.32 -3.99
C ARG A 60 19.47 7.71 -3.96
N ALA A 61 20.37 8.37 -3.24
CA ALA A 61 21.69 7.82 -2.95
C ALA A 61 21.56 6.54 -2.08
N PRO A 62 22.48 5.56 -2.17
CA PRO A 62 22.38 4.32 -1.39
C PRO A 62 22.24 4.53 0.13
N SER A 63 22.91 5.53 0.69
CA SER A 63 22.89 5.87 2.12
C SER A 63 21.75 6.82 2.53
N TRP A 64 20.86 7.21 1.62
CA TRP A 64 19.86 8.26 1.88
C TRP A 64 19.00 7.95 3.10
N LEU A 65 18.64 6.67 3.29
CA LEU A 65 17.76 6.22 4.35
C LEU A 65 18.49 6.25 5.70
N GLU A 66 19.79 5.91 5.72
CA GLU A 66 20.64 5.91 6.91
C GLU A 66 20.77 7.32 7.52
N LEU A 67 20.73 8.35 6.67
CA LEU A 67 20.76 9.76 7.08
C LEU A 67 19.43 10.27 7.68
N GLN A 68 18.35 9.48 7.62
CA GLN A 68 17.04 9.88 8.15
C GLN A 68 16.89 9.59 9.64
N LEU A 69 15.93 10.27 10.28
CA LEU A 69 15.56 10.01 11.67
C LEU A 69 15.11 8.55 11.87
N PRO A 70 15.36 7.92 13.04
CA PRO A 70 14.96 6.53 13.29
C PRO A 70 13.47 6.26 13.04
N ALA A 71 12.59 7.13 13.51
CA ALA A 71 11.14 6.99 13.32
C ALA A 71 10.73 7.09 11.84
N PHE A 72 11.42 7.93 11.05
CA PHE A 72 11.21 7.99 9.60
C PHE A 72 11.57 6.66 8.95
N ARG A 73 12.74 6.10 9.28
CA ARG A 73 13.18 4.81 8.72
C ARG A 73 12.20 3.70 9.06
N GLU A 74 11.70 3.68 10.29
CA GLU A 74 10.69 2.71 10.72
C GLU A 74 9.40 2.81 9.89
N GLY A 75 8.86 4.02 9.73
CA GLY A 75 7.65 4.25 8.93
C GLY A 75 7.85 3.89 7.46
N TYR A 76 9.02 4.21 6.91
CA TYR A 76 9.41 3.88 5.54
C TYR A 76 9.48 2.36 5.33
N LEU A 77 10.31 1.66 6.10
CA LEU A 77 10.56 0.23 5.93
C LEU A 77 9.29 -0.60 6.14
N ARG A 78 8.52 -0.32 7.20
CA ARG A 78 7.25 -1.04 7.46
C ARG A 78 6.26 -0.88 6.32
N THR A 79 6.18 0.32 5.74
CA THR A 79 5.28 0.60 4.63
C THR A 79 5.77 -0.07 3.35
N ALA A 80 7.07 -0.01 3.07
CA ALA A 80 7.68 -0.66 1.92
C ALA A 80 7.44 -2.18 1.95
N ASP A 81 7.67 -2.83 3.10
CA ASP A 81 7.43 -4.26 3.29
C ASP A 81 5.96 -4.62 3.09
N MET A 82 5.04 -3.87 3.71
CA MET A 82 3.59 -4.09 3.55
C MET A 82 3.17 -3.98 2.08
N LEU A 83 3.68 -2.97 1.35
CA LEU A 83 3.36 -2.76 -0.06
C LEU A 83 3.98 -3.83 -0.95
N ALA A 84 5.21 -4.29 -0.64
CA ALA A 84 5.83 -5.41 -1.34
C ALA A 84 5.02 -6.70 -1.17
N MET A 85 4.53 -6.98 0.04
CA MET A 85 3.64 -8.12 0.31
C MET A 85 2.30 -8.00 -0.43
N ALA A 86 1.73 -6.78 -0.52
CA ALA A 86 0.49 -6.55 -1.24
C ALA A 86 0.64 -6.83 -2.75
N LYS A 87 1.81 -6.55 -3.34
CA LYS A 87 2.11 -6.84 -4.75
C LYS A 87 2.31 -8.32 -5.05
N THR A 88 2.79 -9.10 -4.06
CA THR A 88 3.15 -10.51 -4.25
C THR A 88 2.05 -11.50 -3.87
N ARG A 89 1.02 -11.07 -3.13
CA ARG A 89 -0.14 -11.90 -2.82
C ARG A 89 -0.94 -12.20 -4.10
N VAL A 90 -0.62 -13.34 -4.72
CA VAL A 90 -1.52 -14.06 -5.63
C VAL A 90 -2.83 -14.25 -4.90
N GLN A 91 -3.84 -13.49 -5.29
CA GLN A 91 -5.18 -13.61 -4.76
C GLN A 91 -5.64 -15.05 -5.07
N PRO A 92 -5.86 -15.94 -4.08
CA PRO A 92 -6.51 -17.19 -4.39
C PRO A 92 -7.88 -16.82 -4.96
N PRO A 93 -8.35 -17.46 -6.04
CA PRO A 93 -9.65 -17.14 -6.60
C PRO A 93 -10.66 -17.24 -5.46
N LEU A 94 -11.37 -16.14 -5.19
CA LEU A 94 -12.50 -16.13 -4.27
C LEU A 94 -13.46 -17.23 -4.74
N ARG A 95 -13.43 -18.39 -4.08
CA ARG A 95 -14.44 -19.42 -4.28
C ARG A 95 -15.71 -18.88 -3.64
N LEU A 96 -16.46 -18.08 -4.41
CA LEU A 96 -17.87 -17.85 -4.12
C LEU A 96 -18.52 -19.22 -4.17
N GLY A 97 -18.87 -19.77 -3.01
CA GLY A 97 -19.69 -20.97 -2.95
C GLY A 97 -20.97 -20.66 -3.70
N LEU A 98 -21.12 -21.22 -4.90
CA LEU A 98 -22.39 -21.19 -5.60
C LEU A 98 -23.40 -21.89 -4.68
N PRO A 99 -24.58 -21.30 -4.42
CA PRO A 99 -25.63 -22.02 -3.70
C PRO A 99 -25.91 -23.30 -4.48
N GLU A 100 -25.79 -24.44 -3.81
CA GLU A 100 -26.18 -25.72 -4.38
C GLU A 100 -27.66 -25.60 -4.77
N PHE A 101 -27.92 -25.54 -6.07
CA PHE A 101 -29.27 -25.69 -6.60
C PHE A 101 -29.64 -27.17 -6.40
N THR A 102 -30.11 -27.52 -5.21
CA THR A 102 -30.83 -28.77 -4.98
C THR A 102 -32.20 -28.62 -5.63
N GLY A 103 -32.26 -28.92 -6.92
CA GLY A 103 -33.50 -29.14 -7.63
C GLY A 103 -34.23 -30.33 -7.03
N ALA A 104 -35.03 -30.11 -6.00
CA ALA A 104 -36.10 -31.00 -5.63
C ALA A 104 -37.29 -30.70 -6.54
N VAL A 105 -37.31 -31.35 -7.71
CA VAL A 105 -38.53 -31.55 -8.47
C VAL A 105 -39.29 -32.66 -7.75
N SER A 106 -40.25 -32.31 -6.91
CA SER A 106 -41.26 -33.26 -6.44
C SER A 106 -42.38 -33.31 -7.48
N ALA A 107 -42.53 -34.48 -8.09
CA ALA A 107 -43.74 -34.91 -8.80
C ALA A 107 -44.80 -35.39 -7.79
#